data_AF-A0A7C0ZT75-F1
#
_entry.id   AF-A0A7C0ZT75-F1
#
_cell.length_a   1.000
_cell.length_b   1.000
_cell.length_c   1.000
_cell.angle_alpha   90.00
_cell.angle_beta   90.00
_cell.angle_gamma   90.00
#
_symmetry.space_group_name_H-M   'P 1'
#
loop_
_entity.id
_entity.type
_entity.pdbx_description
1 polymer ?
#
loop_
_entity_poly.entity_id
_entity_poly.type
_entity_poly.pdbx_seq_one_letter_code
_entity_poly.pdbx_strand_id
1 'polypeptide(L)' 'MSDWKYEVPVISLERAMRVPKALSEELKNLPSKKMLRKMKREAVDCPVRGKRVSFVECYLCPNFVRRVRGIVYCRGEEL' A
#
# COMPACT_ATOMS: atom_id res chain seq x y z
N MET A 1 18.36 -5.41 14.45
CA MET A 1 17.40 -4.31 14.65
C MET A 1 16.28 -4.53 13.66
N SER A 2 15.02 -4.54 14.08
CA SER A 2 13.91 -4.72 13.13
C SER A 2 13.76 -3.46 12.28
N ASP A 3 13.73 -3.61 10.96
CA ASP A 3 13.63 -2.50 10.00
C ASP A 3 12.25 -1.83 9.95
N TRP A 4 11.32 -2.14 10.88
CA TRP A 4 9.94 -1.67 10.86
C TRP A 4 9.45 -1.27 12.26
N LYS A 5 8.59 -0.25 12.31
CA LYS A 5 7.97 0.28 13.53
C LYS A 5 6.49 -0.07 13.63
N TYR A 6 5.81 -0.24 12.50
CA TYR A 6 4.37 -0.51 12.47
C TYR A 6 4.05 -1.77 11.66
N GLU A 7 3.06 -2.50 12.14
CA GLU A 7 2.45 -3.65 11.47
C GLU A 7 1.01 -3.29 11.13
N VAL A 8 0.74 -3.11 9.84
CA VAL A 8 -0.53 -2.57 9.35
C VAL A 8 -1.28 -3.65 8.58
N PRO A 9 -2.46 -4.10 9.03
CA PRO A 9 -3.24 -5.09 8.30
C PRO A 9 -3.75 -4.52 6.98
N VAL A 10 -3.70 -5.34 5.93
CA VAL A 10 -4.30 -5.02 4.63
C VAL A 10 -5.78 -5.33 4.65
N ILE A 11 -6.58 -4.33 4.33
CA ILE A 11 -8.03 -4.40 4.30
C ILE A 11 -8.46 -4.57 2.84
N SER A 12 -9.24 -5.61 2.55
CA SER A 12 -9.89 -5.76 1.25
C SER A 12 -11.19 -4.94 1.21
N LEU A 13 -11.32 -4.08 0.21
CA LEU A 13 -12.50 -3.28 -0.06
C LEU A 13 -13.34 -3.93 -1.17
N GLU A 14 -14.65 -3.78 -1.06
CA GLU A 14 -15.59 -4.26 -2.09
C GLU A 14 -15.45 -3.49 -3.41
N ARG A 15 -15.06 -2.20 -3.31
CA ARG A 15 -14.84 -1.31 -4.45
C ARG A 15 -13.41 -0.82 -4.49
N ALA A 16 -12.89 -0.62 -5.70
CA ALA A 16 -11.54 -0.11 -5.90
C ALA A 16 -11.45 1.34 -5.44
N MET A 17 -10.42 1.70 -4.67
CA MET A 17 -10.13 3.09 -4.37
C MET A 17 -9.64 3.80 -5.64
N ARG A 18 -9.96 5.09 -5.75
CA ARG A 18 -9.48 5.93 -6.84
C ARG A 18 -7.98 6.13 -6.67
N VAL A 19 -7.20 5.48 -7.52
CA VAL A 19 -5.75 5.66 -7.57
C VAL A 19 -5.44 6.89 -8.44
N PRO A 20 -4.64 7.86 -7.95
CA PRO A 20 -4.17 8.99 -8.73
C PRO A 20 -3.50 8.58 -10.04
N LYS A 21 -3.68 9.38 -11.10
CA LYS A 21 -3.06 9.12 -12.42
C LYS A 21 -1.53 9.07 -12.36
N ALA A 22 -0.89 9.84 -11.48
CA ALA A 22 0.56 9.82 -11.27
C ALA A 22 1.06 8.42 -10.87
N LEU A 23 0.41 7.79 -9.89
CA LEU A 23 0.73 6.42 -9.47
C LEU A 23 0.37 5.41 -10.57
N SER A 24 -0.62 5.71 -11.42
CA SER A 24 -1.00 4.80 -12.49
C SER A 24 0.09 4.56 -13.53
N GLU A 25 1.02 5.50 -13.73
CA GLU A 25 2.15 5.34 -14.65
C GLU A 25 3.19 4.36 -14.08
N GLU A 26 3.56 4.49 -12.80
CA GLU A 26 4.47 3.53 -12.14
C GLU A 26 3.88 2.11 -12.12
N LEU A 27 2.55 2.00 -12.05
CA LEU A 27 1.85 0.73 -12.06
C LEU A 27 1.73 0.10 -13.46
N LYS A 28 2.02 0.82 -14.54
CA LYS A 28 2.08 0.22 -15.90
C LYS A 28 3.27 -0.72 -16.04
N ASN A 29 4.32 -0.51 -15.25
CA ASN A 29 5.50 -1.36 -15.22
C ASN A 29 5.27 -2.66 -14.42
N LEU A 30 4.13 -2.81 -13.74
CA LEU A 30 3.78 -4.07 -13.10
C LEU A 30 3.37 -5.11 -14.16
N PRO A 31 3.94 -6.32 -14.10
CA PRO A 31 3.76 -7.34 -15.14
C PRO A 31 2.33 -7.89 -15.25
N SER A 32 1.45 -7.63 -14.26
CA SER A 32 0.09 -8.20 -14.25
C SER A 32 -1.00 -7.17 -13.94
N LYS A 33 -1.82 -6.87 -14.96
CA LYS A 33 -3.06 -6.07 -14.83
C LYS A 33 -4.05 -6.67 -13.81
N LYS A 34 -4.05 -8.00 -13.64
CA LYS A 34 -4.89 -8.71 -12.68
C LYS A 34 -4.47 -8.43 -11.24
N MET A 35 -3.16 -8.45 -10.98
CA MET A 35 -2.59 -8.10 -9.67
C MET A 35 -2.88 -6.65 -9.32
N LEU A 36 -2.69 -5.74 -10.28
CA LEU A 36 -3.01 -4.33 -10.11
C LEU A 36 -4.48 -4.10 -9.73
N ARG A 37 -5.42 -4.77 -10.41
CA ARG A 37 -6.85 -4.66 -10.10
C ARG A 37 -7.17 -5.15 -8.68
N LYS A 38 -6.48 -6.19 -8.20
CA LYS A 38 -6.62 -6.68 -6.82
C LYS A 38 -6.07 -5.65 -5.82
N MET A 39 -4.86 -5.13 -6.04
CA MET A 39 -4.23 -4.12 -5.18
C MET A 39 -5.04 -2.83 -5.08
N LYS A 40 -5.73 -2.42 -6.16
CA LYS A 40 -6.65 -1.26 -6.13
C LYS A 40 -7.86 -1.45 -5.22
N ARG A 41 -8.22 -2.71 -4.92
CA ARG A 41 -9.26 -3.09 -3.96
C ARG A 41 -8.69 -3.40 -2.58
N GLU A 42 -7.43 -3.10 -2.34
CA GLU A 42 -6.80 -3.24 -1.03
C GLU A 42 -6.49 -1.84 -0.50
N ALA A 43 -6.61 -1.69 0.82
CA ALA A 43 -6.33 -0.46 1.55
C ALA A 43 -5.60 -0.77 2.85
N VAL A 44 -4.94 0.23 3.39
CA VAL A 44 -4.29 0.18 4.70
C VAL A 44 -4.59 1.46 5.45
N ASP A 45 -4.72 1.34 6.77
CA ASP A 45 -4.84 2.50 7.64
C ASP A 45 -3.43 2.99 7.99
N CYS A 46 -3.01 4.06 7.31
CA CYS A 46 -1.63 4.54 7.40
C CYS A 46 -1.37 5.18 8.77
N PRO A 47 -0.44 4.66 9.59
CA PRO A 47 -0.16 5.21 10.91
C PRO A 47 0.56 6.57 10.85
N VAL A 48 1.30 6.83 9.76
CA VAL A 48 2.03 8.09 9.55
C VAL A 48 1.09 9.21 9.10
N ARG A 49 0.17 8.92 8.17
CA ARG A 49 -0.77 9.90 7.62
C ARG A 49 -2.09 10.01 8.38
N GLY A 50 -2.34 9.12 9.35
CA GLY A 50 -3.58 9.10 10.15
C GLY A 50 -4.86 8.87 9.34
N LYS A 51 -4.75 8.31 8.11
CA LYS A 51 -5.89 8.11 7.21
C LYS A 51 -5.79 6.80 6.45
N ARG A 52 -6.94 6.32 5.98
CA ARG A 52 -7.02 5.17 5.06
C ARG A 52 -6.48 5.55 3.69
N VAL A 53 -5.48 4.82 3.23
CA VAL A 53 -4.89 4.97 1.89
C VAL A 53 -5.00 3.68 1.11
N SER A 54 -4.95 3.78 -0.22
CA SER A 54 -4.92 2.58 -1.05
C SER A 54 -3.63 1.79 -0.81
N PHE A 55 -3.69 0.46 -0.88
CA PHE A 55 -2.50 -0.38 -0.72
C PHE A 55 -1.44 -0.05 -1.78
N VAL A 56 -1.88 0.35 -2.96
CA VAL A 56 -1.02 0.85 -4.05
C VAL A 56 -0.19 2.06 -3.62
N GLU A 57 -0.83 3.06 -2.99
CA GLU A 57 -0.14 4.24 -2.47
C GLU A 57 0.84 3.86 -1.35
N CYS A 58 0.45 2.92 -0.49
CA CYS A 58 1.35 2.41 0.54
C CYS A 58 2.53 1.63 -0.03
N TYR A 59 2.34 0.84 -1.10
CA TYR A 59 3.39 0.04 -1.73
C TYR A 59 4.50 0.91 -2.35
N LEU A 60 4.14 2.08 -2.86
CA LEU A 60 5.08 3.04 -3.47
C LEU A 60 5.70 4.00 -2.44
N CYS A 61 5.35 3.84 -1.17
CA CYS A 61 5.84 4.70 -0.10
C CYS A 61 7.26 4.29 0.32
N PRO A 62 8.19 5.23 0.61
CA PRO A 62 9.53 4.90 1.11
C PRO A 62 9.52 4.21 2.48
N ASN A 63 8.42 4.34 3.23
CA ASN A 63 8.21 3.65 4.49
C ASN A 63 7.81 2.17 4.33
N PHE A 64 7.47 1.72 3.12
CA PHE A 64 7.10 0.33 2.89
C PHE A 64 8.34 -0.57 2.94
N VAL A 65 8.33 -1.54 3.86
CA VAL A 65 9.41 -2.53 3.99
C VAL A 65 9.05 -3.78 3.21
N ARG A 66 7.91 -4.39 3.57
CA ARG A 66 7.41 -5.64 2.97
C ARG A 66 5.96 -5.91 3.36
N ARG A 67 5.33 -6.83 2.64
CA ARG A 67 4.03 -7.41 3.02
C ARG A 67 4.18 -8.91 3.24
N VAL A 68 3.79 -9.41 4.40
CA VAL A 68 3.80 -10.85 4.74
C VAL A 68 2.43 -11.24 5.28
N ARG A 69 1.80 -12.27 4.69
CA ARG A 69 0.49 -12.80 5.13
C ARG A 69 -0.61 -11.75 5.33
N GLY A 70 -0.62 -10.70 4.51
CA GLY A 70 -1.62 -9.63 4.61
C GLY A 70 -1.31 -8.53 5.63
N ILE A 71 -0.11 -8.53 6.21
CA ILE A 71 0.39 -7.48 7.10
C ILE A 71 1.49 -6.71 6.37
N VAL A 72 1.38 -5.38 6.34
CA VAL A 72 2.39 -4.46 5.85
C VAL A 72 3.28 -4.05 7.00
N TYR A 73 4.58 -4.21 6.79
CA TYR A 73 5.62 -3.76 7.69
C TYR A 73 6.07 -2.38 7.23
N CYS A 74 5.91 -1.38 8.10
CA CYS A 74 6.14 0.02 7.80
C CYS A 74 7.24 0.58 8.71
N ARG A 75 8.21 1.29 8.13
CA ARG A 75 9.32 1.95 8.87
C ARG A 75 8.81 3.01 9.83
N GLY A 76 7.76 3.74 9.44
CA GLY A 76 7.14 4.74 10.29
C GLY A 76 7.92 6.03 10.45
N GLU A 77 8.78 6.36 9.47
CA GLU A 77 9.49 7.63 9.37
C GLU A 77 8.52 8.73 8.89
N GLU A 78 8.76 9.98 9.29
CA GLU A 78 7.94 11.12 8.89
C GLU A 78 8.13 11.43 7.40
N LEU A 79 7.01 11.70 6.70
CA LEU A 79 6.90 11.86 5.25
C LEU A 79 6.57 13.29 4.85
#